data_AF-A0A947V454-F1
#
_entry.id   AF-A0A947V454-F1
#
_cell.length_a   1.000
_cell.length_b   1.000
_cell.length_c   1.000
_cell.angle_alpha   90.00
_cell.angle_beta   90.00
_cell.angle_gamma   90.00
#
_symmetry.space_group_name_H-M   'P 1'
#
loop_
_entity.id
_entity.type
_entity.pdbx_description
1 polymer ?
#
loop_
_entity_poly.entity_id
_entity_poly.type
_entity_poly.pdbx_seq_one_letter_code
_entity_poly.pdbx_strand_id
1 'polypeptide(L)'
;MAYDLEKYREKRERVLGVKKRGMGFGRVATLVSLAILLGLGMVVIPRSVAFLKNRQLEDAIYKLSGERAASERVLAELTKQEGVRGVVMDDHGSRVVVTFNKGVLDAARISAFFLQQGAQAVLLNEVGHHQRLHTMKKEAEAAGGQ
;
A
#
# COMPACT_ATOMS: atom_id res chain seq x y z
N MET A 1 -24.95 29.36 -32.07
CA MET A 1 -25.61 29.81 -30.83
C MET A 1 -25.79 28.60 -29.93
N ALA A 2 -25.23 28.60 -28.71
CA ALA A 2 -25.42 27.50 -27.77
C ALA A 2 -26.88 27.48 -27.27
N TYR A 3 -27.51 26.32 -27.30
CA TYR A 3 -28.92 26.16 -26.90
C TYR A 3 -29.04 26.20 -25.37
N ASP A 4 -29.63 27.28 -24.84
CA ASP A 4 -29.77 27.50 -23.39
C ASP A 4 -31.11 26.95 -22.87
N LEU A 5 -31.03 25.75 -22.30
CA LEU A 5 -32.18 25.01 -21.77
C LEU A 5 -32.90 25.73 -20.62
N GLU A 6 -32.19 26.53 -19.82
CA GLU A 6 -32.78 27.21 -18.66
C GLU A 6 -33.62 28.40 -19.11
N LYS A 7 -33.14 29.18 -20.08
CA LYS A 7 -33.87 30.30 -20.67
C LYS A 7 -35.22 29.88 -21.28
N TYR A 8 -35.28 28.72 -21.95
CA TYR A 8 -36.54 28.20 -22.48
C TYR A 8 -37.45 27.57 -21.42
N ARG A 9 -36.90 27.12 -20.28
CA ARG A 9 -37.70 26.66 -19.15
C ARG A 9 -38.38 27.84 -18.47
N GLU A 10 -37.64 28.90 -18.15
CA GLU A 10 -38.17 30.12 -17.54
C GLU A 10 -39.27 30.77 -18.39
N LYS A 11 -39.06 30.84 -19.71
CA LYS A 11 -40.07 31.37 -20.64
C LYS A 11 -41.36 30.54 -20.62
N ARG A 12 -41.26 29.20 -20.58
CA ARG A 12 -42.42 28.30 -20.48
C ARG A 12 -43.14 28.42 -19.14
N GLU A 13 -42.41 28.46 -18.04
CA GLU A 13 -42.98 28.62 -16.68
C GLU A 13 -43.68 29.97 -16.51
N ARG A 14 -43.15 31.04 -17.14
CA ARG A 14 -43.77 32.37 -17.14
C ARG A 14 -45.07 32.41 -17.97
N VAL A 15 -45.11 31.74 -19.12
CA VAL A 15 -46.31 31.66 -19.98
C VAL A 15 -47.39 30.77 -19.37
N LEU A 16 -47.00 29.68 -18.71
CA LEU A 16 -47.93 28.72 -18.11
C LEU A 16 -48.38 29.11 -16.69
N GLY A 17 -47.82 30.18 -16.10
CA GLY A 17 -48.18 30.65 -14.75
C GLY A 17 -47.82 29.70 -13.60
N VAL A 18 -47.13 28.60 -13.90
CA VAL A 18 -46.78 27.54 -12.94
C VAL A 18 -45.27 27.36 -12.91
N LYS A 19 -44.67 27.57 -11.73
CA LYS A 19 -43.24 27.37 -11.50
C LYS A 19 -42.98 25.94 -10.99
N LYS A 20 -42.24 25.12 -11.74
CA LYS A 20 -41.93 23.75 -11.31
C LYS A 20 -40.83 23.76 -10.23
N ARG A 21 -41.05 23.06 -9.11
CA ARG A 21 -40.06 22.87 -8.01
C ARG A 21 -38.97 21.85 -8.38
N GLY A 22 -38.30 22.05 -9.51
CA GLY A 22 -37.22 21.19 -9.99
C GLY A 22 -35.83 21.83 -9.83
N MET A 23 -34.83 21.01 -9.50
CA MET A 23 -33.44 21.44 -9.52
C MET A 23 -33.01 21.73 -10.97
N GLY A 24 -32.27 22.83 -11.20
CA GLY A 24 -31.74 23.17 -12.53
C GLY A 24 -30.81 22.08 -13.07
N PHE A 25 -30.81 21.86 -14.39
CA PHE A 25 -29.98 20.83 -15.02
C PHE A 25 -28.50 21.02 -14.68
N GLY A 26 -28.03 22.28 -14.64
CA GLY A 26 -26.67 22.61 -14.22
C GLY A 26 -26.34 22.07 -12.84
N ARG A 27 -27.23 22.25 -11.86
CA ARG A 27 -27.01 21.75 -10.48
C ARG A 27 -26.95 20.23 -10.41
N VAL A 28 -27.83 19.54 -11.15
CA VAL A 28 -27.83 18.07 -11.21
C VAL A 28 -26.53 17.57 -11.85
N ALA A 29 -26.12 18.18 -12.97
CA ALA A 29 -24.86 17.84 -13.64
C ALA A 29 -23.65 18.03 -12.72
N THR A 30 -23.59 19.15 -11.99
CA THR A 30 -22.49 19.40 -11.03
C THR A 30 -22.45 18.35 -9.93
N LEU A 31 -23.59 17.97 -9.35
CA LEU A 31 -23.66 16.94 -8.31
C LEU A 31 -23.23 15.57 -8.83
N VAL A 32 -23.66 15.20 -10.03
CA VAL A 32 -23.28 13.93 -10.66
C VAL A 32 -21.79 13.92 -10.98
N SER A 33 -21.25 14.99 -11.55
CA SER A 33 -19.80 15.12 -11.81
C SER A 33 -18.99 15.03 -10.52
N LEU A 34 -19.44 15.67 -9.44
CA LEU A 34 -18.77 15.60 -8.14
C LEU A 34 -18.79 14.18 -7.57
N ALA A 35 -19.93 13.48 -7.66
CA ALA A 35 -20.06 12.10 -7.21
C ALA A 35 -19.13 11.16 -7.99
N ILE A 36 -19.01 11.34 -9.31
CA ILE A 36 -18.09 10.55 -10.16
C ILE A 36 -16.64 10.82 -9.77
N LEU A 37 -16.25 12.09 -9.57
CA LEU A 37 -14.89 12.46 -9.19
C LEU A 37 -14.51 11.91 -7.80
N LEU A 38 -15.42 12.01 -6.82
CA LEU A 38 -15.20 11.46 -5.48
C LEU A 38 -15.12 9.93 -5.52
N GLY A 39 -16.02 9.26 -6.24
CA GLY A 39 -16.01 7.80 -6.39
C GLY A 39 -14.72 7.30 -7.06
N LEU A 40 -14.28 7.96 -8.13
CA LEU A 40 -13.02 7.62 -8.80
C LEU A 40 -11.81 7.87 -7.90
N GLY A 41 -11.78 9.01 -7.20
CA GLY A 41 -10.72 9.34 -6.26
C GLY A 41 -10.58 8.29 -5.16
N MET A 42 -11.70 7.82 -4.61
CA MET A 42 -11.72 6.81 -3.56
C MET A 42 -11.12 5.47 -4.00
N VAL A 43 -11.25 5.09 -5.27
CA VAL A 43 -10.71 3.83 -5.79
C VAL A 43 -9.25 3.96 -6.24
N VAL A 44 -8.89 5.07 -6.90
CA VAL A 44 -7.57 5.24 -7.52
C VAL A 44 -6.50 5.62 -6.50
N ILE A 45 -6.80 6.53 -5.57
CA ILE A 45 -5.81 7.07 -4.63
C ILE A 45 -5.20 5.96 -3.76
N PRO A 46 -5.97 5.06 -3.11
CA PRO A 46 -5.38 4.02 -2.26
C PRO A 46 -4.47 3.08 -3.04
N ARG A 47 -4.85 2.73 -4.26
CA ARG A 47 -4.12 1.80 -5.12
C ARG A 47 -2.79 2.39 -5.59
N SER A 48 -2.79 3.67 -5.97
CA SER A 48 -1.58 4.40 -6.36
C SER A 48 -0.63 4.60 -5.18
N VAL A 49 -1.16 4.92 -3.99
CA VAL A 49 -0.34 5.06 -2.77
C VAL A 49 0.25 3.72 -2.35
N ALA A 50 -0.51 2.62 -2.42
CA ALA A 50 -0.01 1.28 -2.15
C ALA A 50 1.10 0.88 -3.14
N PHE A 51 0.95 1.20 -4.43
CA PHE A 51 1.96 0.94 -5.44
C PHE A 51 3.27 1.72 -5.19
N LEU A 52 3.17 3.01 -4.85
CA LEU A 52 4.32 3.85 -4.51
C LEU A 52 5.03 3.37 -3.23
N LYS A 53 4.25 3.03 -2.19
CA LYS A 53 4.81 2.51 -0.94
C LYS A 53 5.50 1.16 -1.14
N ASN A 54 4.92 0.26 -1.93
CA ASN A 54 5.45 -1.09 -2.10
C ASN A 54 6.65 -1.16 -3.05
N ARG A 55 6.79 -0.22 -4.00
CA ARG A 55 7.96 -0.17 -4.91
C ARG A 55 9.28 0.03 -4.16
N GLN A 56 9.25 0.66 -3.00
CA GLN A 56 10.43 0.91 -2.19
C GLN A 56 10.66 -0.16 -1.12
N LEU A 57 9.80 -1.20 -1.04
CA LEU A 57 9.97 -2.29 -0.09
C LEU A 57 10.94 -3.34 -0.61
N GLU A 58 11.93 -3.65 0.22
CA GLU A 58 12.89 -4.73 0.02
C GLU A 58 12.81 -5.69 1.22
N ASP A 59 13.03 -6.96 0.93
CA ASP A 59 13.09 -8.04 1.89
C ASP A 59 14.56 -8.47 2.03
N ALA A 60 15.14 -8.23 3.19
CA ALA A 60 16.45 -8.77 3.56
C ALA A 60 16.27 -10.06 4.35
N ILE A 61 16.90 -11.13 3.89
CA ILE A 61 16.83 -12.45 4.49
C ILE A 61 18.11 -12.66 5.28
N TYR A 62 17.99 -12.79 6.59
CA TYR A 62 19.08 -13.06 7.51
C TYR A 62 19.00 -14.48 8.05
N LYS A 63 20.17 -15.07 8.29
CA LYS A 63 20.33 -16.25 9.14
C LYS A 63 20.81 -15.78 10.51
N LEU A 64 20.05 -16.07 11.55
CA LEU A 64 20.46 -15.80 12.92
C LEU A 64 21.14 -17.03 13.52
N SER A 65 22.26 -16.83 14.21
CA SER A 65 22.88 -17.82 15.08
C SER A 65 22.72 -17.39 16.53
N GLY A 66 22.04 -18.21 17.35
CA GLY A 66 21.84 -17.95 18.76
C GLY A 66 20.57 -18.59 19.34
N GLU A 67 20.28 -18.29 20.60
CA GLU A 67 19.04 -18.70 21.26
C GLU A 67 17.83 -17.91 20.72
N ARG A 68 16.75 -18.63 20.41
CA ARG A 68 15.51 -18.06 19.85
C ARG A 68 14.93 -16.92 20.69
N ALA A 69 14.92 -17.06 22.02
CA ALA A 69 14.38 -16.05 22.92
C ALA A 69 15.17 -14.74 22.89
N ALA A 70 16.49 -14.81 22.66
CA ALA A 70 17.33 -13.63 22.48
C ALA A 70 17.06 -12.99 21.11
N SER A 71 16.96 -13.80 20.05
CA SER A 71 16.61 -13.35 18.71
C SER A 71 15.27 -12.61 18.69
N GLU A 72 14.22 -13.14 19.30
CA GLU A 72 12.89 -12.51 19.32
C GLU A 72 12.90 -11.12 19.98
N ARG A 73 13.71 -10.90 21.02
CA ARG A 73 13.86 -9.57 21.65
C ARG A 73 14.49 -8.57 20.70
N VAL A 74 15.59 -8.95 20.03
CA VAL A 74 16.28 -8.08 19.06
C VAL A 74 15.36 -7.77 17.88
N LEU A 75 14.56 -8.74 17.41
CA LEU A 75 13.60 -8.53 16.32
C LEU A 75 12.43 -7.62 16.74
N ALA A 76 11.97 -7.71 17.98
CA ALA A 76 10.96 -6.81 18.52
C ALA A 76 11.45 -5.35 18.59
N GLU A 77 12.73 -5.14 18.88
CA GLU A 77 13.36 -3.82 18.81
C GLU A 77 13.55 -3.34 17.36
N LEU A 78 13.98 -4.23 16.46
CA LEU A 78 14.13 -3.92 15.04
C LEU A 78 12.79 -3.46 14.42
N THR A 79 11.68 -4.06 14.84
CA THR A 79 10.34 -3.69 14.34
C THR A 79 9.95 -2.25 14.71
N LYS A 80 10.54 -1.67 15.76
CA LYS A 80 10.31 -0.27 16.16
C LYS A 80 11.17 0.72 15.37
N GLN A 81 12.14 0.24 14.60
CA GLN A 81 13.06 1.10 13.85
C GLN A 81 12.35 1.75 12.66
N GLU A 82 12.62 3.03 12.44
CA GLU A 82 12.04 3.76 11.33
C GLU A 82 12.46 3.14 9.98
N GLY A 83 11.48 2.87 9.12
CA GLY A 83 11.69 2.23 7.83
C GLY A 83 11.45 0.72 7.82
N VAL A 84 11.38 0.05 8.98
CA VAL A 84 10.99 -1.37 9.06
C VAL A 84 9.47 -1.49 8.97
N ARG A 85 8.99 -2.39 8.13
CA ARG A 85 7.56 -2.66 7.92
C ARG A 85 7.09 -3.96 8.54
N GLY A 86 7.97 -4.95 8.57
CA GLY A 86 7.65 -6.27 9.11
C GLY A 86 8.90 -7.08 9.31
N VAL A 87 8.84 -7.95 10.30
CA VAL A 87 9.89 -8.90 10.61
C VAL A 87 9.20 -10.25 10.81
N VAL A 88 9.57 -11.22 9.99
CA VAL A 88 9.01 -12.58 10.05
C VAL A 88 10.15 -13.55 10.30
N MET A 89 10.01 -14.36 11.34
CA MET A 89 10.94 -15.43 11.64
C MET A 89 10.31 -16.77 11.23
N ASP A 90 11.12 -17.64 10.67
CA ASP A 90 10.74 -19.02 10.32
C ASP A 90 10.42 -19.84 11.58
N ASP A 91 9.62 -20.90 11.44
CA ASP A 91 9.22 -21.79 12.53
C ASP A 91 10.44 -22.45 13.18
N HIS A 92 11.50 -22.69 12.41
CA HIS A 92 12.78 -23.21 12.89
C HIS A 92 13.66 -22.16 13.58
N GLY A 93 13.26 -20.88 13.62
CA GLY A 93 13.96 -19.81 14.34
C GLY A 93 15.33 -19.41 13.77
N SER A 94 15.73 -19.99 12.64
CA SER A 94 17.07 -19.81 12.06
C SER A 94 17.12 -18.74 10.96
N ARG A 95 15.98 -18.47 10.32
CA ARG A 95 15.85 -17.51 9.22
C ARG A 95 14.89 -16.40 9.60
N VAL A 96 15.28 -15.18 9.30
CA VAL A 96 14.49 -13.98 9.51
C VAL A 96 14.39 -13.24 8.19
N VAL A 97 13.19 -12.81 7.86
CA VAL A 97 12.92 -11.91 6.74
C VAL A 97 12.53 -10.56 7.31
N VAL A 98 13.32 -9.54 6.99
CA VAL A 98 13.07 -8.15 7.37
C VAL A 98 12.58 -7.42 6.14
N THR A 99 11.34 -6.97 6.15
CA THR A 99 10.78 -6.09 5.12
C THR A 99 10.99 -4.65 5.53
N PHE A 100 11.73 -3.88 4.74
CA PHE A 100 12.06 -2.49 5.02
C PHE A 100 11.92 -1.59 3.80
N ASN A 101 11.80 -0.28 4.03
CA ASN A 101 11.81 0.73 2.98
C ASN A 101 13.24 1.17 2.68
N LYS A 102 13.72 0.85 1.48
CA LYS A 102 15.08 1.20 1.02
C LYS A 102 15.38 2.69 0.91
N GLY A 103 14.35 3.53 0.86
CA GLY A 103 14.49 4.99 0.85
C GLY A 103 14.81 5.58 2.23
N VAL A 104 14.65 4.79 3.30
CA VAL A 104 14.81 5.24 4.70
C VAL A 104 15.89 4.42 5.41
N LEU A 105 15.95 3.12 5.13
CA LEU A 105 16.83 2.16 5.79
C LEU A 105 17.49 1.26 4.73
N ASP A 106 18.71 0.80 4.98
CA ASP A 106 19.43 -0.13 4.11
C ASP A 106 19.80 -1.43 4.86
N ALA A 107 20.08 -2.49 4.12
CA ALA A 107 20.50 -3.77 4.68
C ALA A 107 21.80 -3.65 5.52
N ALA A 108 22.67 -2.70 5.19
CA ALA A 108 23.89 -2.43 5.94
C ALA A 108 23.60 -1.91 7.36
N ARG A 109 22.68 -0.95 7.53
CA ARG A 109 22.26 -0.45 8.86
C ARG A 109 21.52 -1.50 9.66
N ILE A 110 20.69 -2.33 9.01
CA ILE A 110 20.05 -3.47 9.68
C ILE A 110 21.11 -4.46 10.17
N SER A 111 22.12 -4.76 9.36
CA SER A 111 23.22 -5.64 9.76
C SER A 111 24.04 -5.05 10.91
N ALA A 112 24.29 -3.74 10.88
CA ALA A 112 24.97 -3.03 11.96
C ALA A 112 24.15 -3.05 13.27
N PHE A 113 22.81 -2.94 13.18
CA PHE A 113 21.92 -3.06 14.33
C PHE A 113 22.03 -4.44 14.99
N PHE A 114 22.04 -5.52 14.21
CA PHE A 114 22.24 -6.86 14.75
C PHE A 114 23.59 -6.99 15.48
N LEU A 115 24.66 -6.45 14.90
CA LEU A 115 25.99 -6.44 15.54
C LEU A 115 26.01 -5.65 16.85
N GLN A 116 25.36 -4.47 16.90
CA GLN A 116 25.28 -3.65 18.11
C GLN A 116 24.53 -4.34 19.25
N GLN A 117 23.52 -5.14 18.92
CA GLN A 117 22.73 -5.92 19.87
C GLN A 117 23.40 -7.25 20.25
N GLY A 118 24.61 -7.52 19.75
CA GLY A 118 25.34 -8.76 20.00
C GLY A 118 24.74 -9.98 19.30
N ALA A 119 23.82 -9.78 18.34
CA ALA A 119 23.22 -10.86 17.56
C ALA A 119 24.10 -11.17 16.33
N GLN A 120 24.48 -12.43 16.18
CA GLN A 120 25.14 -12.88 14.96
C GLN A 120 24.09 -13.10 13.87
N ALA A 121 24.01 -12.16 12.94
CA ALA A 121 23.15 -12.22 11.77
C ALA A 121 24.00 -12.24 10.50
N VAL A 122 23.77 -13.23 9.63
CA VAL A 122 24.39 -13.30 8.31
C VAL A 122 23.34 -12.98 7.26
N LEU A 123 23.56 -11.93 6.46
CA LEU A 123 22.71 -11.62 5.32
C LEU A 123 22.87 -12.72 4.27
N LEU A 124 21.78 -13.44 3.98
CA LEU A 124 21.74 -14.49 2.96
C LEU A 124 21.38 -13.92 1.59
N ASN A 125 20.40 -13.01 1.56
CA ASN A 125 19.93 -12.42 0.31
C ASN A 125 19.17 -11.12 0.56
N GLU A 126 19.12 -10.28 -0.46
CA GLU A 126 18.33 -9.06 -0.52
C GLU A 126 17.52 -9.07 -1.81
N VAL A 127 16.19 -9.04 -1.67
CA VAL A 127 15.28 -9.19 -2.82
C VAL A 127 14.15 -8.18 -2.72
N GLY A 128 13.73 -7.62 -3.85
CA GLY A 128 12.54 -6.77 -3.88
C GLY A 128 11.31 -7.51 -3.36
N HIS A 129 10.53 -6.87 -2.49
CA HIS A 129 9.37 -7.49 -1.82
C HIS A 129 8.37 -8.10 -2.83
N HIS A 130 8.13 -7.40 -3.95
CA HIS A 130 7.29 -7.89 -5.04
C HIS A 130 7.83 -9.17 -5.70
N GLN A 131 9.13 -9.25 -5.89
CA GLN A 131 9.76 -10.40 -6.53
C GLN A 131 9.64 -11.63 -5.62
N ARG A 132 9.85 -11.48 -4.31
CA ARG A 132 9.63 -12.56 -3.34
C ARG A 132 8.18 -13.03 -3.32
N LEU A 133 7.20 -12.12 -3.30
CA LEU A 133 5.78 -12.49 -3.36
C LEU A 133 5.41 -13.24 -4.65
N HIS A 134 5.97 -12.84 -5.78
CA HIS A 134 5.77 -13.56 -7.04
C HIS A 134 6.40 -14.95 -7.03
N THR A 135 7.60 -15.09 -6.47
CA THR A 135 8.26 -16.39 -6.32
C THR A 135 7.45 -17.31 -5.40
N MET A 136 6.99 -16.83 -4.23
CA MET A 136 6.18 -17.61 -3.30
C MET A 136 4.86 -18.10 -3.93
N LYS A 137 4.19 -17.25 -4.73
CA LYS A 137 2.98 -17.67 -5.45
C LYS A 137 3.25 -18.78 -6.46
N LYS A 138 4.32 -18.65 -7.25
CA LYS A 138 4.73 -19.68 -8.21
C LYS A 138 5.08 -21.00 -7.52
N GLU A 139 5.77 -20.93 -6.38
CA GLU A 139 6.11 -22.12 -5.59
C GLU A 139 4.86 -22.79 -4.99
N ALA A 140 3.90 -22.01 -4.48
CA ALA A 140 2.63 -22.54 -3.97
C ALA A 140 1.77 -23.17 -5.09
N GLU A 141 1.71 -22.57 -6.27
CA GLU A 141 1.03 -23.13 -7.44
C GLU A 141 1.68 -24.43 -7.92
N ALA A 142 3.01 -24.53 -7.86
CA ALA A 142 3.74 -25.74 -8.21
C ALA A 142 3.58 -26.86 -7.15
N ALA A 143 3.45 -26.50 -5.87
CA ALA A 143 3.29 -27.47 -4.78
C ALA A 143 1.86 -28.00 -4.61
N GLY A 144 0.83 -27.23 -5.01
CA GLY A 144 -0.58 -27.65 -4.94
C GLY A 144 -1.04 -28.54 -6.11
N GLY A 145 -0.14 -28.91 -7.02
CA GLY A 145 -0.42 -29.74 -8.20
C GLY A 145 0.05 -31.20 -8.11
N GLN A 146 0.38 -31.69 -6.91
CA GLN A 146 0.70 -33.11 -6.66
C GLN A 146 -0.44 -33.82 -5.95
#